data_AF-A0A088GLD6-F1
#
_entry.id   AF-A0A088GLD6-F1
#
_cell.length_a   1.000
_cell.length_b   1.000
_cell.length_c   1.000
_cell.angle_alpha   90.00
_cell.angle_beta   90.00
_cell.angle_gamma   90.00
#
_symmetry.space_group_name_H-M   'P 1'
#
loop_
_entity.id
_entity.type
_entity.pdbx_description
1 polymer ?
#
loop_
_entity_poly.entity_id
_entity_poly.type
_entity_poly.pdbx_seq_one_letter_code
_entity_poly.pdbx_strand_id
1 'polypeptide(L)'
;MAYKSNIPKFNDQLQKQVDKTMFEVGGIVQRSAVKNSPHDQGGLRRSIKHRTTGTGDETKVTVGTNLPYATYHEFGTGEFAENGKGRKGWWVYVKGGTGAGSSSGKTYTFEEAKRILAMMKSKGLDAHMTNGVKPSKFLRRAFRENKRSVETKIANDLRGLS
;
A
#
# COMPACT_ATOMS: atom_id res chain seq x y z
N MET A 1 -48.29 27.33 -19.15
CA MET A 1 -46.88 27.33 -18.68
C MET A 1 -46.50 25.90 -18.31
N ALA A 2 -45.54 25.29 -19.00
CA ALA A 2 -45.09 23.94 -18.66
C ALA A 2 -44.17 24.00 -17.42
N TYR A 3 -44.46 23.19 -16.39
CA TYR A 3 -43.61 23.05 -15.22
C TYR A 3 -42.23 22.51 -15.64
N LYS A 4 -41.16 23.24 -15.33
CA LYS A 4 -39.78 22.75 -15.44
C LYS A 4 -39.33 22.28 -14.07
N SER A 5 -39.13 20.98 -13.94
CA SER A 5 -38.61 20.38 -12.71
C SER A 5 -37.18 20.85 -12.43
N ASN A 6 -36.89 21.15 -11.16
CA ASN A 6 -35.53 21.42 -10.67
C ASN A 6 -34.76 20.15 -10.28
N ILE A 7 -35.40 18.97 -10.32
CA ILE A 7 -34.81 17.69 -9.94
C ILE A 7 -33.47 17.43 -10.68
N PRO A 8 -33.34 17.65 -12.00
CA PRO A 8 -32.08 17.39 -12.69
C PRO A 8 -30.92 18.26 -12.17
N LYS A 9 -31.21 19.53 -11.83
CA LYS A 9 -30.21 20.45 -11.28
C LYS A 9 -29.77 20.02 -9.89
N PHE A 10 -30.73 19.63 -9.04
CA PHE A 10 -30.44 19.14 -7.70
C PHE A 10 -29.59 17.86 -7.73
N ASN A 11 -29.92 16.90 -8.60
CA ASN A 11 -29.15 15.65 -8.74
C ASN A 11 -27.71 15.90 -9.20
N ASP A 12 -27.50 16.83 -10.15
CA ASP A 12 -26.15 17.22 -10.58
C ASP A 12 -25.34 17.88 -9.45
N GLN A 13 -25.97 18.76 -8.66
CA GLN A 13 -25.34 19.38 -7.49
C GLN A 13 -24.99 18.35 -6.42
N LEU A 14 -25.90 17.40 -6.15
CA LEU A 14 -25.68 16.31 -5.22
C LEU A 14 -24.50 15.44 -5.66
N GLN A 15 -24.46 15.01 -6.93
CA GLN A 15 -23.37 14.20 -7.45
C GLN A 15 -22.02 14.93 -7.36
N LYS A 16 -21.97 16.21 -7.73
CA LYS A 16 -20.75 17.03 -7.61
C LYS A 16 -20.25 17.12 -6.17
N GLN A 17 -21.16 17.26 -5.20
CA GLN A 17 -20.80 17.32 -3.79
C GLN A 17 -20.31 15.96 -3.28
N VAL A 18 -20.93 14.85 -3.71
CA VAL A 18 -20.47 13.49 -3.42
C VAL A 18 -19.05 13.29 -3.97
N ASP A 19 -18.82 13.58 -5.26
CA ASP A 19 -17.52 13.40 -5.91
C ASP A 19 -16.41 14.20 -5.22
N LYS A 20 -16.71 15.46 -4.86
CA LYS A 20 -15.79 16.33 -4.11
C LYS A 20 -15.46 15.75 -2.74
N THR A 21 -16.48 15.37 -1.98
CA THR A 21 -16.33 14.79 -0.63
C THR A 21 -15.47 13.53 -0.69
N MET A 22 -15.76 12.65 -1.65
CA MET A 22 -15.06 11.39 -1.84
C MET A 22 -13.60 11.59 -2.29
N PHE A 23 -13.34 12.56 -3.17
CA PHE A 23 -11.96 12.95 -3.52
C PHE A 23 -11.16 13.39 -2.28
N GLU A 24 -11.73 14.25 -1.44
CA GLU A 24 -11.07 14.72 -0.22
C GLU A 24 -10.82 13.60 0.79
N VAL A 25 -11.77 12.68 0.94
CA VAL A 25 -11.64 11.44 1.73
C VAL A 25 -10.46 10.59 1.23
N GLY A 26 -10.33 10.40 -0.08
CA GLY A 26 -9.19 9.72 -0.68
C GLY A 26 -7.87 10.39 -0.34
N GLY A 27 -7.84 11.73 -0.37
CA GLY A 27 -6.70 12.52 0.07
C GLY A 27 -6.31 12.30 1.54
N ILE A 28 -7.27 12.17 2.45
CA ILE A 28 -7.01 11.88 3.87
C ILE A 28 -6.31 10.53 4.02
N VAL A 29 -6.88 9.47 3.42
CA VAL A 29 -6.33 8.11 3.51
C VAL A 29 -4.96 8.03 2.81
N GLN A 30 -4.80 8.68 1.65
CA GLN A 30 -3.51 8.75 0.95
C GLN A 30 -2.42 9.35 1.85
N ARG A 31 -2.68 10.47 2.53
CA ARG A 31 -1.69 11.13 3.39
C ARG A 31 -1.23 10.21 4.52
N SER A 32 -2.15 9.51 5.18
CA SER A 32 -1.76 8.53 6.22
C SER A 32 -1.02 7.34 5.64
N ALA A 33 -1.39 6.86 4.44
CA ALA A 33 -0.65 5.78 3.77
C ALA A 33 0.79 6.18 3.46
N VAL A 34 1.01 7.41 2.98
CA VAL A 34 2.35 8.00 2.74
C VAL A 34 3.14 8.21 4.03
N LYS A 35 2.48 8.51 5.15
CA LYS A 35 3.11 8.63 6.46
C LYS A 35 3.53 7.26 7.01
N ASN A 36 2.69 6.25 6.81
CA ASN A 36 2.89 4.89 7.32
C ASN A 36 3.84 4.04 6.46
N SER A 37 4.09 4.45 5.21
CA SER A 37 5.01 3.76 4.32
C SER A 37 6.49 3.94 4.74
N PRO A 38 7.35 2.91 4.52
CA PRO A 38 8.77 2.96 4.87
C PRO A 38 9.50 4.20 4.33
N HIS A 39 10.32 4.82 5.19
CA HIS A 39 11.02 6.07 4.86
C HIS A 39 12.13 5.89 3.83
N ASP A 40 12.86 4.77 3.91
CA ASP A 40 14.04 4.48 3.09
C ASP A 40 13.71 4.32 1.60
N GLN A 41 12.42 4.16 1.27
CA GLN A 41 11.93 3.94 -0.09
C GLN A 41 11.03 5.09 -0.52
N GLY A 42 11.61 6.29 -0.68
CA GLY A 42 10.88 7.48 -1.14
C GLY A 42 10.08 7.27 -2.45
N GLY A 43 10.50 6.32 -3.30
CA GLY A 43 9.73 5.89 -4.48
C GLY A 43 8.33 5.37 -4.16
N LEU A 44 8.19 4.56 -3.09
CA LEU A 44 6.91 4.02 -2.67
C LEU A 44 5.99 5.13 -2.15
N ARG A 45 6.53 6.03 -1.35
CA ARG A 45 5.78 7.18 -0.81
C ARG A 45 5.18 8.04 -1.94
N ARG A 46 5.97 8.28 -2.99
CA ARG A 46 5.55 9.10 -4.15
C ARG A 46 4.56 8.40 -5.07
N SER A 47 4.56 7.06 -5.11
CA SER A 47 3.69 6.28 -5.98
C SER A 47 2.31 5.99 -5.39
N ILE A 48 2.10 6.25 -4.10
CA ILE A 48 0.77 6.12 -3.49
C ILE A 48 -0.13 7.24 -4.02
N LYS A 49 -1.20 6.86 -4.70
CA LYS A 49 -2.21 7.75 -5.28
C LYS A 49 -3.60 7.32 -4.85
N HIS A 50 -4.56 8.23 -5.00
CA HIS A 50 -5.97 7.91 -4.91
C HIS A 50 -6.70 8.29 -6.19
N ARG A 51 -7.82 7.62 -6.45
CA ARG A 51 -8.74 7.92 -7.53
C ARG A 51 -10.17 7.71 -7.05
N THR A 52 -11.03 8.68 -7.34
CA THR A 52 -12.48 8.54 -7.19
C THR A 52 -13.06 8.04 -8.52
N THR A 53 -13.92 7.04 -8.44
CA THR A 53 -14.62 6.43 -9.58
C THR A 53 -16.06 6.20 -9.18
N GLY A 54 -17.01 6.51 -10.03
CA GLY A 54 -18.43 6.31 -9.74
C GLY A 54 -19.32 6.92 -10.81
N THR A 55 -20.53 6.39 -10.91
CA THR A 55 -21.61 6.90 -11.77
C THR A 55 -22.93 6.55 -11.13
N GLY A 56 -23.77 7.56 -10.87
CA GLY A 56 -25.12 7.38 -10.33
C GLY A 56 -25.10 6.85 -8.90
N ASP A 57 -25.27 5.53 -8.74
CA ASP A 57 -25.68 4.91 -7.48
C ASP A 57 -24.51 4.60 -6.53
N GLU A 58 -23.28 4.54 -7.03
CA GLU A 58 -22.09 4.26 -6.21
C GLU A 58 -20.93 5.19 -6.58
N THR A 59 -20.33 5.79 -5.56
CA THR A 59 -19.05 6.50 -5.67
C THR A 59 -18.02 5.81 -4.78
N LYS A 60 -16.93 5.34 -5.40
CA LYS A 60 -15.85 4.60 -4.76
C LYS A 60 -14.56 5.38 -4.82
N VAL A 61 -13.78 5.28 -3.74
CA VAL A 61 -12.42 5.81 -3.68
C VAL A 61 -11.44 4.66 -3.55
N THR A 62 -10.48 4.62 -4.46
CA THR A 62 -9.39 3.62 -4.44
C THR A 62 -8.09 4.31 -4.09
N VAL A 63 -7.38 3.80 -3.07
CA VAL A 63 -6.05 4.28 -2.65
C VAL A 63 -5.06 3.14 -2.80
N GLY A 64 -3.95 3.37 -3.49
CA GLY A 64 -2.98 2.32 -3.76
C GLY A 64 -1.73 2.79 -4.50
N THR A 65 -0.93 1.85 -4.94
CA THR A 65 0.33 2.05 -5.64
C THR A 65 0.48 1.00 -6.74
N ASN A 66 1.17 1.35 -7.82
CA ASN A 66 1.47 0.43 -8.93
C ASN A 66 2.82 -0.28 -8.77
N LEU A 67 3.56 -0.03 -7.68
CA LEU A 67 4.87 -0.64 -7.46
C LEU A 67 4.73 -2.07 -6.91
N PRO A 68 5.26 -3.09 -7.60
CA PRO A 68 5.09 -4.50 -7.19
C PRO A 68 5.64 -4.80 -5.79
N TYR A 69 6.76 -4.16 -5.44
CA TYR A 69 7.42 -4.37 -4.15
C TYR A 69 6.63 -3.79 -2.96
N ALA A 70 5.60 -2.98 -3.21
CA ALA A 70 4.69 -2.51 -2.15
C ALA A 70 3.97 -3.67 -1.45
N THR A 71 3.70 -4.75 -2.17
CA THR A 71 3.09 -5.98 -1.62
C THR A 71 3.92 -6.55 -0.48
N TYR A 72 5.25 -6.51 -0.59
CA TYR A 72 6.16 -6.98 0.46
C TYR A 72 6.05 -6.14 1.74
N HIS A 73 5.78 -4.84 1.59
CA HIS A 73 5.60 -3.93 2.73
C HIS A 73 4.21 -3.98 3.34
N GLU A 74 3.19 -4.40 2.57
CA GLU A 74 1.82 -4.52 3.06
C GLU A 74 1.58 -5.86 3.75
N PHE A 75 2.09 -6.97 3.18
CA PHE A 75 1.81 -8.34 3.64
C PHE A 75 3.01 -9.06 4.25
N GLY A 76 4.22 -8.53 4.07
CA GLY A 76 5.45 -9.14 4.58
C GLY A 76 6.02 -10.20 3.65
N THR A 77 7.25 -10.60 3.90
CA THR A 77 7.93 -11.69 3.17
C THR A 77 8.69 -12.61 4.11
N GLY A 78 9.11 -13.77 3.60
CA GLY A 78 9.87 -14.75 4.38
C GLY A 78 9.11 -15.19 5.63
N GLU A 79 9.77 -15.14 6.78
CA GLU A 79 9.19 -15.53 8.06
C GLU A 79 8.00 -14.66 8.47
N PHE A 80 7.96 -13.41 8.00
CA PHE A 80 6.94 -12.42 8.34
C PHE A 80 5.78 -12.35 7.34
N ALA A 81 5.74 -13.24 6.34
CA ALA A 81 4.63 -13.30 5.40
C ALA A 81 3.32 -13.61 6.14
N GLU A 82 2.34 -12.71 6.03
CA GLU A 82 1.07 -12.80 6.77
C GLU A 82 0.27 -14.07 6.42
N ASN A 83 0.42 -14.59 5.21
CA ASN A 83 -0.21 -15.84 4.78
C ASN A 83 0.48 -17.10 5.31
N GLY A 84 1.58 -16.97 6.06
CA GLY A 84 2.38 -18.09 6.58
C GLY A 84 3.19 -18.86 5.54
N LYS A 85 2.98 -18.63 4.24
CA LYS A 85 3.59 -19.35 3.11
C LYS A 85 4.97 -18.82 2.70
N GLY A 86 5.52 -17.86 3.43
CA GLY A 86 6.84 -17.34 3.16
C GLY A 86 7.97 -18.28 3.61
N ARG A 87 9.14 -18.13 2.98
CA ARG A 87 10.37 -18.89 3.26
C ARG A 87 10.77 -18.79 4.74
N LYS A 88 11.09 -19.93 5.36
CA LYS A 88 11.47 -20.01 6.78
C LYS A 88 12.98 -20.17 6.93
N GLY A 89 13.61 -19.40 7.80
CA GLY A 89 15.06 -19.32 7.94
C GLY A 89 15.71 -18.29 7.02
N TRP A 90 17.01 -18.09 7.21
CA TRP A 90 17.80 -17.07 6.52
C TRP A 90 18.24 -17.53 5.14
N TRP A 91 18.32 -16.60 4.18
CA TRP A 91 18.97 -16.85 2.90
C TRP A 91 19.95 -15.73 2.56
N VAL A 92 20.98 -16.08 1.80
CA VAL A 92 22.02 -15.16 1.32
C VAL A 92 21.87 -14.99 -0.18
N TYR A 93 21.96 -13.76 -0.68
CA TYR A 93 21.90 -13.44 -2.10
C TYR A 93 22.93 -12.36 -2.44
N VAL A 94 23.37 -12.30 -3.71
CA VAL A 94 24.31 -11.28 -4.21
C VAL A 94 23.55 -10.30 -5.09
N LYS A 95 23.68 -9.00 -4.83
CA LYS A 95 23.05 -7.94 -5.62
C LYS A 95 23.73 -7.83 -6.99
N GLY A 96 22.94 -7.74 -8.06
CA GLY A 96 23.45 -7.61 -9.43
C GLY A 96 24.03 -8.91 -10.02
N GLY A 97 24.06 -10.01 -9.27
CA GLY A 97 24.40 -11.31 -9.84
C GLY A 97 23.31 -11.76 -10.82
N THR A 98 23.70 -12.11 -12.04
CA THR A 98 22.86 -12.93 -12.94
C THR A 98 22.81 -14.34 -12.38
N GLY A 99 22.08 -14.53 -11.29
CA GLY A 99 21.80 -15.83 -10.72
C GLY A 99 20.78 -16.58 -11.56
N ALA A 100 21.07 -16.80 -12.85
CA ALA A 100 20.51 -17.93 -13.56
C ALA A 100 21.07 -19.19 -12.87
N GLY A 101 20.26 -19.79 -12.00
CA GLY A 101 20.51 -21.10 -11.40
C GLY A 101 21.49 -21.14 -10.23
N SER A 102 20.99 -21.18 -9.00
CA SER A 102 21.58 -22.05 -7.97
C SER A 102 20.59 -22.33 -6.83
N SER A 103 20.15 -23.58 -6.77
CA SER A 103 19.56 -24.28 -5.61
C SER A 103 18.37 -23.63 -4.89
N SER A 104 17.17 -23.91 -5.42
CA SER A 104 16.00 -24.36 -4.64
C SER A 104 15.99 -23.95 -3.16
N GLY A 105 15.49 -22.76 -2.83
CA GLY A 105 14.99 -22.48 -1.48
C GLY A 105 15.92 -22.73 -0.28
N LYS A 106 17.25 -22.88 -0.45
CA LYS A 106 18.17 -23.25 0.66
C LYS A 106 18.15 -22.22 1.78
N THR A 107 17.61 -22.59 2.92
CA THR A 107 17.58 -21.75 4.10
C THR A 107 18.63 -22.21 5.10
N TYR A 108 19.06 -21.27 5.93
CA TYR A 108 20.14 -21.46 6.88
C TYR A 108 19.68 -20.97 8.25
N THR A 109 20.36 -21.45 9.28
CA THR A 109 20.34 -20.77 10.58
C THR A 109 21.02 -19.39 10.45
N PHE A 110 20.78 -18.51 11.43
CA PHE A 110 21.40 -17.18 11.43
C PHE A 110 22.94 -17.26 11.37
N GLU A 111 23.55 -18.14 12.15
CA GLU A 111 25.01 -18.29 12.22
C GLU A 111 25.61 -18.82 10.91
N GLU A 112 24.97 -19.81 10.29
CA GLU A 112 25.39 -20.32 8.98
C GLU A 112 25.27 -19.25 7.89
N ALA A 113 24.14 -18.52 7.84
CA ALA A 113 23.93 -17.44 6.90
C ALA A 113 24.98 -16.33 7.07
N LYS A 114 25.31 -15.99 8.32
CA LYS A 114 26.33 -14.99 8.65
C LYS A 114 27.73 -15.42 8.19
N ARG A 115 28.09 -16.69 8.38
CA ARG A 115 29.36 -17.25 7.88
C ARG A 115 29.44 -17.21 6.35
N ILE A 116 28.36 -17.60 5.67
CA ILE A 116 28.28 -17.57 4.20
C ILE A 116 28.38 -16.12 3.70
N LEU A 117 27.66 -15.19 4.33
CA LEU A 117 27.72 -13.77 4.01
C LEU A 117 29.15 -13.22 4.12
N ALA A 118 29.85 -13.54 5.22
CA ALA A 118 31.24 -13.11 5.42
C ALA A 118 32.17 -13.66 4.33
N MET A 119 32.03 -14.94 3.98
CA MET A 119 32.81 -15.58 2.90
C MET A 119 32.51 -14.96 1.52
N MET A 120 31.26 -14.61 1.22
CA MET A 120 30.92 -13.95 -0.05
C MET A 120 31.48 -12.53 -0.10
N LYS A 121 31.37 -11.77 1.00
CA LYS A 121 31.92 -10.42 1.10
C LYS A 121 33.45 -10.41 1.03
N SER A 122 34.14 -11.40 1.60
CA SER A 122 35.60 -11.51 1.50
C SER A 122 36.07 -11.79 0.07
N LYS A 123 35.20 -12.32 -0.79
CA LYS A 123 35.41 -12.47 -2.24
C LYS A 123 35.05 -11.22 -3.05
N GLY A 124 34.74 -10.10 -2.38
CA GLY A 124 34.36 -8.84 -3.02
C GLY A 124 32.93 -8.80 -3.58
N LEU A 125 32.08 -9.77 -3.23
CA LEU A 125 30.68 -9.80 -3.70
C LEU A 125 29.78 -8.89 -2.84
N ASP A 126 28.88 -8.16 -3.48
CA ASP A 126 27.82 -7.38 -2.81
C ASP A 126 26.71 -8.33 -2.30
N ALA A 127 27.06 -9.11 -1.29
CA ALA A 127 26.18 -10.11 -0.69
C ALA A 127 25.35 -9.52 0.47
N HIS A 128 24.11 -9.99 0.57
CA HIS A 128 23.15 -9.65 1.60
C HIS A 128 22.50 -10.92 2.16
N MET A 129 22.11 -10.90 3.43
CA MET A 129 21.29 -11.94 4.04
C MET A 129 19.99 -11.38 4.58
N THR A 130 18.91 -12.16 4.54
CA THR A 130 17.61 -11.78 5.09
C THR A 130 16.80 -13.03 5.41
N ASN A 131 15.89 -12.95 6.38
CA ASN A 131 14.84 -13.92 6.67
C ASN A 131 13.44 -13.41 6.24
N GLY A 132 13.40 -12.29 5.51
CA GLY A 132 12.18 -11.62 5.09
C GLY A 132 12.08 -10.18 5.57
N VAL A 133 10.99 -9.53 5.18
CA VAL A 133 10.66 -8.14 5.53
C VAL A 133 9.38 -8.15 6.35
N LYS A 134 9.43 -7.52 7.53
CA LYS A 134 8.25 -7.33 8.37
C LYS A 134 7.28 -6.35 7.71
N PRO A 135 5.97 -6.66 7.65
CA PRO A 135 5.00 -5.76 7.02
C PRO A 135 4.82 -4.48 7.82
N SER A 136 4.92 -3.34 7.13
CA SER A 136 4.52 -2.02 7.62
C SER A 136 3.00 -1.84 7.65
N LYS A 137 2.27 -2.56 6.78
CA LYS A 137 0.80 -2.51 6.62
C LYS A 137 0.28 -1.09 6.35
N PHE A 138 1.01 -0.33 5.56
CA PHE A 138 0.80 1.11 5.39
C PHE A 138 -0.60 1.48 4.87
N LEU A 139 -1.18 0.68 3.96
CA LEU A 139 -2.54 0.92 3.46
C LEU A 139 -3.61 0.55 4.49
N ARG A 140 -3.52 -0.65 5.07
CA ARG A 140 -4.49 -1.11 6.09
C ARG A 140 -4.46 -0.25 7.35
N ARG A 141 -3.28 0.23 7.76
CA ARG A 141 -3.15 1.18 8.86
C ARG A 141 -3.80 2.51 8.53
N ALA A 142 -3.51 3.06 7.34
CA ALA A 142 -4.11 4.31 6.90
C ALA A 142 -5.64 4.23 6.85
N PHE A 143 -6.20 3.11 6.38
CA PHE A 143 -7.65 2.92 6.40
C PHE A 143 -8.21 2.89 7.83
N ARG A 144 -7.64 2.05 8.71
CA ARG A 144 -8.11 1.91 10.10
C ARG A 144 -8.01 3.20 10.89
N GLU A 145 -6.90 3.92 10.75
CA GLU A 145 -6.63 5.19 11.45
C GLU A 145 -7.63 6.27 11.03
N ASN A 146 -8.06 6.28 9.77
CA ASN A 146 -8.93 7.33 9.24
C ASN A 146 -10.42 6.98 9.23
N LYS A 147 -10.82 5.73 9.50
CA LYS A 147 -12.19 5.23 9.34
C LYS A 147 -13.24 6.20 9.91
N ARG A 148 -13.10 6.55 11.20
CA ARG A 148 -14.04 7.45 11.89
C ARG A 148 -14.03 8.87 11.32
N SER A 149 -12.86 9.40 10.95
CA SER A 149 -12.76 10.76 10.39
C SER A 149 -13.40 10.85 9.01
N VAL A 150 -13.27 9.79 8.21
CA VAL A 150 -13.86 9.69 6.87
C VAL A 150 -15.38 9.59 6.98
N GLU A 151 -15.90 8.73 7.85
CA GLU A 151 -17.34 8.62 8.13
C GLU A 151 -17.92 9.96 8.58
N THR A 152 -17.21 10.65 9.49
CA THR A 152 -17.64 11.97 10.00
C THR A 152 -17.64 13.02 8.89
N LYS A 153 -16.61 13.05 8.05
CA LYS A 153 -16.52 14.00 6.93
C LYS A 153 -17.64 13.77 5.93
N ILE A 154 -17.88 12.53 5.54
CA ILE A 154 -18.98 12.18 4.62
C ILE A 154 -20.31 12.62 5.21
N ALA A 155 -20.58 12.32 6.48
CA ALA A 155 -21.83 12.70 7.12
C ALA A 155 -22.02 14.23 7.19
N ASN A 156 -20.98 14.98 7.52
CA ASN A 156 -21.06 16.44 7.63
C ASN A 156 -21.27 17.11 6.27
N ASP A 157 -20.52 16.67 5.25
CA ASP A 157 -20.57 17.29 3.92
C ASP A 157 -21.88 16.97 3.19
N LEU A 158 -22.49 15.81 3.45
CA LEU A 158 -23.78 15.43 2.86
C LEU A 158 -24.99 15.98 3.63
N ARG A 159 -24.87 16.21 4.95
CA ARG A 159 -25.93 16.89 5.72
C ARG A 159 -26.11 18.35 5.32
N GLY A 160 -25.06 19.01 4.83
CA GLY A 160 -25.16 20.39 4.34
C GLY A 160 -25.95 20.57 3.04
N LEU A 161 -26.46 19.47 2.45
CA LEU A 161 -27.27 19.46 1.22
C LEU A 161 -28.78 19.41 1.47
N SER A 162 -29.22 19.14 2.72
CA SER A 162 -30.64 19.17 3.13
C SER A 162 -31.04 20.56 3.61
#